data_AF-A0A8H9TI91-F1
#
_entry.id   AF-A0A8H9TI91-F1
#
_cell.length_a   1.000
_cell.length_b   1.000
_cell.length_c   1.000
_cell.angle_alpha   90.00
_cell.angle_beta   90.00
_cell.angle_gamma   90.00
#
_symmetry.space_group_name_H-M   'P 1'
#
loop_
_entity.id
_entity.type
_entity.pdbx_description
1 polymer ?
#
loop_
_entity_poly.entity_id
_entity_poly.type
_entity_poly.pdbx_seq_one_letter_code
_entity_poly.pdbx_strand_id
1 'polypeptide(L)'
;MKSSLRKSGVWFEFQYKFGCESLNGILTSAELVDGNLVVSTDLKPISSNQRDDMSMLLRHIESVTDIVVHDSQVKKNLLNYCRNHNEKFDKKKLEVKFSSTVTHIFNVEFRSVDSDGVGFSVV
;
A
#
# COMPACT_ATOMS: atom_id res chain seq x y z
N MET A 1 11.65 -15.35 0.26
CA MET A 1 11.71 -15.21 1.74
C MET A 1 10.67 -14.17 2.14
N LYS A 2 9.69 -14.54 2.95
CA LYS A 2 8.56 -13.69 3.34
C LYS A 2 8.91 -12.88 4.58
N SER A 3 8.83 -11.55 4.52
CA SER A 3 8.92 -10.71 5.71
C SER A 3 7.51 -10.33 6.16
N SER A 4 7.15 -10.73 7.39
CA SER A 4 5.88 -10.34 8.01
C SER A 4 5.99 -8.89 8.45
N LEU A 5 5.25 -8.00 7.79
CA LEU A 5 5.12 -6.59 8.15
C LEU A 5 3.87 -6.31 8.98
N ARG A 6 3.22 -7.37 9.47
CA ARG A 6 1.92 -7.35 10.13
C ARG A 6 1.90 -6.36 11.29
N LYS A 7 1.24 -5.22 11.08
CA LYS A 7 0.91 -4.24 12.13
C LYS A 7 -0.57 -3.90 12.06
N SER A 8 -1.27 -4.02 13.18
CA SER A 8 -2.67 -3.62 13.29
C SER A 8 -2.81 -2.11 13.24
N GLY A 9 -3.65 -1.58 12.35
CA GLY A 9 -4.01 -0.16 12.32
C GLY A 9 -2.99 0.71 11.62
N VAL A 10 -2.91 0.58 10.29
CA VAL A 10 -2.10 1.42 9.40
C VAL A 10 -3.04 2.30 8.59
N TRP A 11 -2.84 3.62 8.65
CA TRP A 11 -3.58 4.57 7.82
C TRP A 11 -2.96 4.66 6.43
N PHE A 12 -3.79 4.48 5.42
CA PHE A 12 -3.47 4.64 4.00
C PHE A 12 -4.29 5.79 3.44
N GLU A 13 -3.65 6.74 2.78
CA GLU A 13 -4.31 7.77 1.99
C GLU A 13 -4.13 7.46 0.51
N PHE A 14 -5.23 7.37 -0.24
CA PHE A 14 -5.25 7.12 -1.68
C PHE A 14 -5.65 8.42 -2.38
N GLN A 15 -4.75 8.98 -3.17
CA GLN A 15 -4.98 10.18 -3.97
C GLN A 15 -5.31 9.77 -5.40
N TYR A 16 -6.37 10.36 -5.93
CA TYR A 16 -6.84 10.15 -7.29
C TYR A 16 -7.26 11.49 -7.91
N LYS A 17 -7.49 11.52 -9.22
CA LYS A 17 -7.67 12.76 -10.02
C LYS A 17 -8.64 13.80 -9.42
N PHE A 18 -9.64 13.37 -8.65
CA PHE A 18 -10.72 14.22 -8.16
C PHE A 18 -10.89 14.20 -6.64
N GLY A 19 -9.99 13.57 -5.88
CA GLY A 19 -10.15 13.46 -4.43
C GLY A 19 -9.09 12.62 -3.75
N CYS A 20 -9.30 12.39 -2.45
CA CYS A 20 -8.53 11.44 -1.68
C CYS A 20 -9.43 10.69 -0.70
N GLU A 21 -9.13 9.41 -0.48
CA GLU A 21 -9.77 8.60 0.56
C GLU A 21 -8.75 8.09 1.56
N SER A 22 -9.08 8.15 2.85
CA SER A 22 -8.24 7.67 3.95
C SER A 22 -8.84 6.42 4.58
N LEU A 23 -8.15 5.28 4.43
CA LEU A 23 -8.62 3.99 4.91
C LEU A 23 -7.65 3.37 5.91
N ASN A 24 -8.23 2.70 6.90
CA ASN A 24 -7.46 1.84 7.78
C ASN A 24 -7.20 0.50 7.12
N GLY A 25 -5.99 0.01 7.32
CA GLY A 25 -5.58 -1.30 6.87
C GLY A 25 -4.57 -1.95 7.79
N ILE A 26 -4.09 -3.09 7.32
CA ILE A 26 -3.04 -3.88 7.92
C ILE A 26 -2.09 -4.18 6.79
N LEU A 27 -0.87 -3.66 6.84
CA LEU A 27 0.15 -4.11 5.92
C LEU A 27 0.53 -5.54 6.31
N THR A 28 0.35 -6.49 5.40
CA THR A 28 0.42 -7.93 5.72
C THR A 28 1.79 -8.51 5.44
N SER A 29 2.41 -8.16 4.30
CA SER A 29 3.74 -8.67 3.95
C SER A 29 4.48 -7.84 2.90
N ALA A 30 5.79 -8.09 2.79
CA ALA A 30 6.61 -7.75 1.64
C ALA A 30 7.40 -8.99 1.20
N GLU A 31 7.28 -9.37 -0.07
CA GLU A 31 7.77 -10.64 -0.62
C GLU A 31 8.32 -10.47 -2.03
N LEU A 32 9.27 -11.32 -2.41
CA LEU A 32 9.75 -11.42 -3.79
C LEU A 32 9.00 -12.53 -4.52
N VAL A 33 8.29 -12.18 -5.59
CA VAL A 33 7.51 -13.08 -6.44
C VAL A 33 7.87 -12.83 -7.90
N ASP A 34 8.45 -13.83 -8.56
CA ASP A 34 8.82 -13.78 -9.99
C ASP A 34 9.60 -12.51 -10.38
N GLY A 35 10.57 -12.11 -9.55
CA GLY A 35 11.40 -10.90 -9.78
C GLY A 35 10.69 -9.57 -9.47
N ASN A 36 9.50 -9.60 -8.86
CA ASN A 36 8.79 -8.41 -8.39
C ASN A 36 8.84 -8.36 -6.86
N LEU A 37 9.02 -7.17 -6.30
CA LEU A 37 8.66 -6.91 -4.91
C LEU A 37 7.16 -6.69 -4.82
N VAL A 38 6.46 -7.57 -4.12
CA VAL A 38 5.02 -7.44 -3.84
C VAL A 38 4.84 -7.06 -2.38
N VAL A 39 4.24 -5.89 -2.16
CA VAL A 39 3.80 -5.45 -0.84
C VAL A 39 2.30 -5.70 -0.77
N SER A 40 1.83 -6.48 0.20
CA SER A 40 0.40 -6.78 0.37
C SER A 40 -0.17 -6.03 1.57
N THR A 41 -1.40 -5.54 1.42
CA THR A 41 -2.15 -4.88 2.49
C THR A 41 -3.62 -5.30 2.48
N ASP A 42 -4.17 -5.54 3.66
CA ASP A 42 -5.59 -5.80 3.88
C ASP A 42 -6.22 -4.51 4.42
N LEU A 43 -7.03 -3.84 3.60
CA LEU A 43 -7.89 -2.78 4.08
C LEU A 43 -9.06 -3.39 4.84
N LYS A 44 -9.41 -2.77 5.97
CA LYS A 44 -10.56 -3.18 6.76
C LYS A 44 -11.41 -1.95 7.03
N PRO A 45 -12.69 -1.94 6.67
CA PRO A 45 -13.58 -0.94 7.22
C PRO A 45 -13.71 -1.18 8.72
N ILE A 46 -13.18 -0.27 9.53
CA ILE A 46 -13.30 -0.32 10.99
C ILE A 46 -14.60 0.36 11.44
N SER A 47 -15.17 1.25 10.61
CA SER A 47 -16.40 2.00 10.87
C SER A 47 -17.31 2.07 9.64
N SER A 48 -18.55 2.55 9.83
CA SER A 48 -19.50 2.82 8.74
C SER A 48 -18.93 3.83 7.73
N ASN A 49 -18.31 4.90 8.22
CA ASN A 49 -17.75 5.95 7.36
C ASN A 49 -16.66 5.39 6.43
N GLN A 50 -15.81 4.48 6.94
CA GLN A 50 -14.79 3.84 6.11
C GLN A 50 -15.36 2.91 5.04
N ARG A 51 -16.62 2.44 5.16
CA ARG A 51 -17.27 1.69 4.09
C ARG A 51 -17.65 2.60 2.92
N ASP A 52 -18.07 3.83 3.23
CA ASP A 52 -18.42 4.83 2.22
C ASP A 52 -17.16 5.32 1.51
N ASP A 53 -16.11 5.67 2.27
CA ASP A 53 -14.79 6.03 1.74
C ASP A 53 -14.24 4.90 0.83
N MET A 54 -14.33 3.65 1.28
CA MET A 54 -13.90 2.49 0.48
C MET A 54 -14.70 2.35 -0.81
N SER A 55 -16.02 2.57 -0.76
CA SER A 55 -16.88 2.51 -1.94
C SER A 55 -16.56 3.63 -2.93
N MET A 56 -16.25 4.83 -2.44
CA MET A 56 -15.81 5.96 -3.26
C MET A 56 -14.46 5.67 -3.91
N LEU A 57 -13.48 5.19 -3.15
CA LEU A 57 -12.17 4.80 -3.69
C LEU A 57 -12.30 3.73 -4.78
N LEU A 58 -13.12 2.69 -4.56
CA LEU A 58 -13.31 1.63 -5.56
C LEU A 58 -13.91 2.14 -6.88
N ARG A 59 -14.70 3.22 -6.87
CA ARG A 59 -15.22 3.87 -8.10
C ARG A 59 -14.13 4.63 -8.87
N HIS A 60 -13.05 5.00 -8.19
CA HIS A 60 -11.95 5.80 -8.75
C HIS A 60 -10.62 5.04 -8.78
N ILE A 61 -10.64 3.73 -8.55
CA ILE A 61 -9.44 2.90 -8.32
C ILE A 61 -8.43 2.99 -9.47
N GLU A 62 -8.91 3.00 -10.71
CA GLU A 62 -8.10 3.09 -11.94
C GLU A 62 -7.47 4.49 -12.14
N SER A 63 -7.90 5.49 -11.36
CA SER A 63 -7.40 6.87 -11.42
C SER A 63 -6.55 7.25 -10.20
N VAL A 64 -6.22 6.27 -9.34
CA VAL A 64 -5.31 6.47 -8.22
C VAL A 64 -3.90 6.71 -8.74
N THR A 65 -3.28 7.80 -8.29
CA THR A 65 -1.93 8.20 -8.68
C THR A 65 -0.93 8.02 -7.55
N ASP A 66 -1.37 8.19 -6.30
CA ASP A 66 -0.49 8.15 -5.14
C ASP A 66 -1.17 7.45 -3.97
N ILE A 67 -0.37 6.69 -3.22
CA ILE A 67 -0.81 5.97 -2.03
C ILE A 67 0.20 6.24 -0.92
N VAL A 68 -0.23 6.88 0.16
CA VAL A 68 0.62 7.26 1.29
C VAL A 68 0.34 6.35 2.47
N VAL A 69 1.38 5.71 3.00
CA VAL A 69 1.31 4.98 4.27
C VAL A 69 1.74 5.95 5.36
N HIS A 70 0.95 6.15 6.41
CA HIS A 70 1.30 7.10 7.47
C HIS A 70 2.10 6.49 8.63
N ASP A 71 2.13 5.17 8.76
CA ASP A 71 2.82 4.49 9.88
C ASP A 71 4.35 4.45 9.71
N SER A 72 5.07 5.16 10.59
CA SER A 72 6.52 5.30 10.55
C SER A 72 7.30 3.98 10.68
N GLN A 73 6.80 3.04 11.48
CA GLN A 73 7.47 1.75 11.66
C GLN A 73 7.34 0.90 10.39
N VAL A 74 6.17 0.92 9.77
CA VAL A 74 5.92 0.23 8.51
C VAL A 74 6.77 0.83 7.39
N LYS A 75 6.80 2.17 7.27
CA LYS A 75 7.68 2.89 6.34
C LYS A 75 9.14 2.45 6.50
N LYS A 76 9.66 2.47 7.72
CA LYS A 76 11.06 2.07 8.03
C LYS A 76 11.34 0.60 7.67
N ASN A 77 10.41 -0.30 7.99
CA ASN A 77 10.58 -1.72 7.68
C ASN A 77 10.59 -1.99 6.17
N LEU A 78 9.71 -1.32 5.41
CA LEU A 78 9.70 -1.39 3.95
C LEU A 78 11.00 -0.87 3.35
N LEU A 79 11.48 0.30 3.79
CA LEU A 79 12.77 0.85 3.34
C LEU A 79 13.92 -0.12 3.58
N ASN A 80 14.00 -0.69 4.78
CA ASN A 80 15.04 -1.64 5.13
C ASN A 80 14.95 -2.92 4.29
N TYR A 81 13.75 -3.44 4.06
CA TYR A 81 13.55 -4.61 3.20
C TYR A 81 14.04 -4.33 1.78
N CYS A 82 13.66 -3.19 1.21
CA CYS A 82 14.04 -2.78 -0.14
C CYS A 82 15.54 -2.58 -0.28
N ARG A 83 16.19 -1.90 0.68
CA ARG A 83 17.65 -1.72 0.69
C ARG A 83 18.40 -3.04 0.71
N ASN A 84 17.90 -4.02 1.46
CA ASN A 84 18.55 -5.33 1.59
C ASN A 84 18.32 -6.27 0.39
N HIS A 85 17.42 -5.91 -0.52
CA HIS A 85 17.00 -6.78 -1.64
C HIS A 85 16.93 -6.03 -2.98
N ASN A 86 17.48 -4.82 -3.08
CA ASN A 86 17.35 -3.93 -4.23
C ASN A 86 17.81 -4.55 -5.56
N GLU A 87 18.79 -5.46 -5.52
CA GLU A 87 19.32 -6.17 -6.69
C GLU A 87 18.48 -7.39 -7.10
N LYS A 88 17.39 -7.70 -6.36
CA LYS A 88 16.59 -8.92 -6.54
C LYS A 88 15.23 -8.65 -7.18
N PHE A 89 14.91 -7.41 -7.52
CA PHE A 89 13.66 -7.05 -8.16
C PHE A 89 13.81 -5.77 -8.99
N ASP A 90 13.18 -5.76 -10.17
CA ASP A 90 13.18 -4.59 -11.05
C ASP A 90 11.83 -3.85 -10.99
N LYS A 91 10.80 -4.52 -10.49
CA LYS A 91 9.42 -4.02 -10.45
C LYS A 91 8.88 -4.13 -9.04
N LYS A 92 7.99 -3.19 -8.69
CA LYS A 92 7.33 -3.16 -7.38
C LYS A 92 5.83 -3.10 -7.59
N LYS A 93 5.10 -3.84 -6.76
CA LYS A 93 3.66 -3.90 -6.78
C LYS A 93 3.11 -3.70 -5.39
N LEU A 94 2.00 -2.98 -5.30
CA LEU A 94 1.19 -2.89 -4.10
C LEU A 94 -0.12 -3.64 -4.34
N GLU A 95 -0.27 -4.76 -3.67
CA GLU A 95 -1.52 -5.53 -3.63
C GLU A 95 -2.38 -5.01 -2.48
N VAL A 96 -3.57 -4.50 -2.81
CA VAL A 96 -4.53 -3.95 -1.86
C VAL A 96 -5.77 -4.81 -1.86
N LYS A 97 -6.02 -5.49 -0.75
CA LYS A 97 -7.21 -6.29 -0.53
C LYS A 97 -8.26 -5.46 0.21
N PHE A 98 -9.34 -5.12 -0.48
CA PHE A 98 -10.47 -4.35 0.04
C PHE A 98 -11.47 -5.23 0.79
N SER A 99 -11.62 -6.47 0.37
CA SER A 99 -12.48 -7.48 0.99
C SER A 99 -11.97 -8.89 0.71
N SER A 100 -12.68 -9.92 1.16
CA SER A 100 -12.35 -11.31 0.81
C SER A 100 -12.38 -11.60 -0.68
N THR A 101 -13.12 -10.80 -1.47
CA THR A 101 -13.35 -11.03 -2.90
C THR A 101 -12.83 -9.90 -3.80
N VAL A 102 -12.43 -8.77 -3.23
CA VAL A 102 -11.96 -7.60 -3.98
C VAL A 102 -10.51 -7.32 -3.63
N THR A 103 -9.63 -7.57 -4.60
CA THR A 103 -8.21 -7.25 -4.55
C THR A 103 -7.86 -6.45 -5.80
N HIS A 104 -7.06 -5.40 -5.62
CA HIS A 104 -6.47 -4.63 -6.71
C HIS A 104 -4.96 -4.62 -6.58
N ILE A 105 -4.25 -4.61 -7.71
CA ILE A 105 -2.79 -4.61 -7.74
C ILE A 105 -2.33 -3.37 -8.50
N PHE A 106 -1.61 -2.50 -7.81
CA PHE A 106 -0.98 -1.33 -8.39
C PHE A 106 0.46 -1.66 -8.76
N ASN A 107 0.90 -1.29 -9.96
CA ASN A 107 2.32 -1.13 -10.22
C ASN A 107 2.75 0.18 -9.61
N VAL A 108 3.85 0.17 -8.86
CA VAL A 108 4.22 1.32 -8.04
C VAL A 108 5.72 1.59 -8.06
N GLU A 109 6.07 2.83 -7.78
CA GLU A 109 7.42 3.23 -7.38
C GLU A 109 7.41 3.76 -5.94
N PHE A 110 8.49 3.52 -5.21
CA PHE A 110 8.63 4.11 -3.89
C PHE A 110 9.01 5.58 -4.03
N ARG A 111 8.28 6.45 -3.33
CA ARG A 111 8.59 7.87 -3.24
C ARG A 111 8.86 8.26 -1.80
N SER A 112 9.78 9.20 -1.60
CA SER A 112 9.95 9.84 -0.30
C SER A 112 8.83 10.85 -0.10
N VAL A 113 8.11 10.73 1.02
CA VAL A 113 7.02 11.66 1.41
C VAL A 113 7.50 12.63 2.50
N ASP A 114 8.46 12.21 3.32
CA ASP A 114 9.13 12.98 4.36
C ASP A 114 10.49 12.33 4.69
N SER A 115 11.24 12.84 5.68
CA SER A 115 12.55 12.30 6.10
C SER A 115 12.54 10.81 6.46
N ASP A 116 11.37 10.28 6.84
CA ASP A 116 11.15 8.92 7.30
C ASP A 116 10.06 8.19 6.49
N GLY A 117 9.58 8.81 5.41
CA GLY A 117 8.29 8.54 4.79
C GLY A 117 8.41 7.85 3.44
N VAL A 118 7.79 6.67 3.33
CA VAL A 118 7.57 5.98 2.04
C VAL A 118 6.12 6.12 1.63
N GLY A 119 5.90 6.69 0.46
CA GLY A 119 4.68 6.56 -0.30
C GLY A 119 4.90 5.69 -1.54
N PHE A 120 3.83 5.38 -2.22
CA PHE A 120 3.81 4.70 -3.50
C PHE A 120 3.25 5.65 -4.55
N SER A 121 3.97 5.85 -5.64
CA SER A 121 3.41 6.47 -6.85
C SER A 121 3.00 5.36 -7.81
N VAL A 122 1.78 5.40 -8.33
CA VAL A 122 1.26 4.43 -9.30
C VAL A 122 1.83 4.73 -10.69
N VAL A 123 2.28 3.69 -11.40
CA VAL A 123 2.91 3.78 -12.74
C VAL A 123 2.20 2.97 -13.80
#